data_AF-A0A852ZSN2-F1
#
_entry.id   AF-A0A852ZSN2-F1
#
_cell.length_a   1.000
_cell.length_b   1.000
_cell.length_c   1.000
_cell.angle_alpha   90.00
_cell.angle_beta   90.00
_cell.angle_gamma   90.00
#
_symmetry.space_group_name_H-M   'P 1'
#
loop_
_entity.id
_entity.type
_entity.pdbx_description
1 polymer ?
#
loop_
_entity_poly.entity_id
_entity_poly.type
_entity_poly.pdbx_seq_one_letter_code
_entity_poly.pdbx_strand_id
1 'polypeptide(L)'
;MRISQAAQALGMSPRMLRYREQLGLVPRGRTDSWWRPRPDGADFTPLQPRSQSRSRPQGQAKSQAKSQAKSQAKSQGRTQERNHPGHRQYTEEDLRTIALAAQVEEKYDVTPLAVAFALRAFSEPAVGAAVRELGERLGRLPTPAARAGEIDKERALRWLGRSGVLQPPRPRPR
;
A
#
# COMPACT_ATOMS: atom_id res chain seq x y z
N MET A 1 -16.26 20.63 12.79
CA MET A 1 -16.80 21.30 11.57
C MET A 1 -17.58 20.31 10.70
N ARG A 2 -18.72 20.68 10.09
CA ARG A 2 -19.51 19.76 9.23
C ARG A 2 -18.87 19.60 7.84
N ILE A 3 -19.24 18.54 7.10
CA ILE A 3 -18.67 18.23 5.76
C ILE A 3 -18.78 19.38 4.76
N SER A 4 -19.90 20.09 4.71
CA SER A 4 -20.09 21.19 3.76
C SER A 4 -19.18 22.38 4.08
N GLN A 5 -19.03 22.72 5.36
CA GLN A 5 -18.10 23.76 5.82
C GLN A 5 -16.65 23.35 5.58
N ALA A 6 -16.30 22.08 5.83
CA ALA A 6 -14.98 21.54 5.56
C ALA A 6 -14.61 21.61 4.08
N ALA A 7 -15.54 21.23 3.21
CA ALA A 7 -15.36 21.31 1.77
C ALA A 7 -15.17 22.76 1.31
N GLN A 8 -15.98 23.70 1.82
CA GLN A 8 -15.85 25.12 1.52
C GLN A 8 -14.51 25.69 1.98
N ALA A 9 -14.05 25.37 3.19
CA ALA A 9 -12.75 25.81 3.71
C ALA A 9 -11.57 25.33 2.86
N LEU A 10 -11.70 24.16 2.22
CA LEU A 10 -10.67 23.56 1.36
C LEU A 10 -10.81 23.93 -0.12
N GLY A 11 -11.83 24.71 -0.50
CA GLY A 11 -12.12 25.00 -1.91
C GLY A 11 -12.54 23.77 -2.72
N MET A 12 -13.09 22.74 -2.07
CA MET A 12 -13.49 21.46 -2.70
C MET A 12 -15.00 21.26 -2.66
N SER A 13 -15.51 20.32 -3.46
CA SER A 13 -16.90 19.89 -3.34
C SER A 13 -17.08 18.89 -2.18
N PRO A 14 -18.24 18.86 -1.50
CA PRO A 14 -18.52 17.87 -0.46
C PRO A 14 -18.42 16.42 -0.96
N ARG A 15 -18.72 16.18 -2.25
CA ARG A 15 -18.57 14.87 -2.90
C ARG A 15 -17.11 14.46 -3.01
N MET A 16 -16.23 15.38 -3.38
CA MET A 16 -14.78 15.13 -3.45
C MET A 16 -14.20 14.83 -2.07
N LEU A 17 -14.66 15.55 -1.04
CA LEU A 17 -14.23 15.30 0.33
C LEU A 17 -14.65 13.90 0.82
N ARG A 18 -15.86 13.44 0.47
CA ARG A 18 -16.29 12.05 0.71
C ARG A 18 -15.47 11.03 -0.06
N TYR A 19 -15.15 11.31 -1.33
CA TYR A 19 -14.33 10.43 -2.15
C TYR A 19 -12.94 10.23 -1.54
N ARG A 20 -12.27 11.31 -1.14
CA ARG A 20 -10.99 11.26 -0.42
C ARG A 20 -11.07 10.50 0.91
N GLU A 21 -12.19 10.64 1.61
CA GLU A 21 -12.43 9.87 2.83
C GLU A 21 -12.61 8.37 2.56
N GLN A 22 -13.29 8.01 1.46
CA GLN A 22 -13.41 6.60 1.04
C GLN A 22 -12.06 5.99 0.64
N LEU A 23 -11.16 6.80 0.09
CA LEU A 23 -9.78 6.41 -0.20
C LEU A 23 -8.88 6.40 1.05
N GLY A 24 -9.38 6.93 2.17
CA GLY A 24 -8.67 7.06 3.43
C GLY A 24 -7.51 8.05 3.43
N LEU A 25 -7.60 9.07 2.57
CA LEU A 25 -6.76 10.27 2.61
C LEU A 25 -7.20 11.28 3.67
N VAL A 26 -8.15 10.89 4.54
CA VAL A 26 -8.60 11.70 5.67
C VAL A 26 -8.51 10.86 6.93
N PRO A 27 -7.89 11.36 8.02
CA PRO A 27 -7.85 10.64 9.29
C PRO A 27 -9.28 10.38 9.80
N ARG A 28 -9.75 9.14 9.66
CA ARG A 28 -10.90 8.68 10.43
C ARG A 28 -10.37 8.44 11.83
N GLY A 29 -10.90 9.15 12.82
CA GLY A 29 -10.33 9.30 14.16
C GLY A 29 -9.62 8.03 14.63
N ARG A 30 -8.28 8.14 14.72
CA ARG A 30 -7.20 7.35 15.35
C ARG A 30 -7.37 5.86 15.76
N THR A 31 -8.55 5.25 15.71
CA THR A 31 -8.84 3.88 16.14
C THR A 31 -9.52 3.01 15.08
N ASP A 32 -9.89 3.57 13.92
CA ASP A 32 -10.56 2.78 12.89
C ASP A 32 -9.56 2.23 11.87
N SER A 33 -9.29 0.94 12.00
CA SER A 33 -8.49 0.10 11.09
C SER A 33 -9.17 -0.07 9.72
N TRP A 34 -9.53 1.04 9.05
CA TRP A 34 -10.16 1.02 7.72
C TRP A 34 -9.24 0.42 6.65
N TRP A 35 -7.94 0.38 6.95
CA TRP A 35 -6.95 -0.50 6.35
C TRP A 35 -6.90 -1.79 7.19
N ARG A 36 -7.76 -2.76 6.85
CA ARG A 36 -7.54 -4.16 7.25
C ARG A 36 -6.69 -4.83 6.17
N PRO A 37 -5.52 -5.41 6.51
CA PRO A 37 -4.90 -6.43 5.69
C PRO A 37 -5.98 -7.40 5.24
N ARG A 38 -6.04 -7.70 3.94
CA ARG A 38 -6.70 -8.94 3.56
C ARG A 38 -6.06 -10.02 4.44
N PRO A 39 -6.84 -10.70 5.30
CA PRO A 39 -6.29 -11.64 6.27
C PRO A 39 -5.65 -12.85 5.60
N ASP A 40 -5.90 -13.00 4.30
CA ASP A 40 -5.20 -13.96 3.47
C ASP A 40 -3.95 -13.25 2.99
N GLY A 41 -2.79 -13.70 3.47
CA GLY A 41 -1.49 -13.50 2.83
C GLY A 41 -1.50 -14.11 1.43
N ALA A 42 -2.39 -13.64 0.56
CA ALA A 42 -2.28 -13.77 -0.86
C ALA A 42 -1.05 -12.95 -1.21
N ASP A 43 0.08 -13.63 -1.08
CA ASP A 43 1.20 -13.55 -1.98
C ASP A 43 0.69 -12.90 -3.25
N PHE A 44 1.23 -11.73 -3.60
CA PHE A 44 1.15 -11.24 -4.95
C PHE A 44 1.86 -12.30 -5.79
N THR A 45 1.20 -13.41 -6.09
CA THR A 45 1.71 -14.46 -6.96
C THR A 45 1.58 -13.81 -8.33
N PRO A 46 2.68 -13.39 -8.97
CA PRO A 46 2.59 -12.84 -10.30
C PRO A 46 1.86 -13.88 -11.15
N LEU A 47 0.74 -13.48 -11.76
CA LEU A 47 0.02 -14.34 -12.68
C LEU A 47 1.01 -14.76 -13.75
N GLN A 48 1.47 -16.01 -13.71
CA GLN A 48 2.31 -16.53 -14.78
C GLN A 48 1.50 -16.41 -16.07
N PRO A 49 2.08 -15.88 -17.16
CA PRO A 49 1.40 -15.86 -18.44
C PRO A 49 0.97 -17.29 -18.74
N ARG A 50 -0.33 -17.49 -18.95
CA ARG A 50 -0.96 -18.79 -19.16
C ARG A 50 -0.28 -19.46 -20.35
N SER A 51 0.70 -20.30 -20.09
CA SER A 51 1.32 -21.13 -21.12
C SER A 51 0.22 -22.00 -21.69
N GLN A 52 0.02 -21.89 -23.00
CA GLN A 52 -0.94 -22.69 -23.74
C GLN A 52 -0.43 -24.12 -23.86
N SER A 53 -0.37 -24.87 -22.76
CA SER A 53 -0.29 -26.32 -22.81
C SER A 53 -1.71 -26.87 -22.83
N ARG A 54 -2.21 -27.10 -24.05
CA ARG A 54 -3.36 -27.97 -24.30
C ARG A 54 -3.03 -29.36 -23.77
N SER A 55 -3.58 -29.72 -22.62
CA SER A 55 -3.80 -31.13 -22.25
C SER A 55 -5.14 -31.27 -21.52
N ARG A 56 -6.04 -31.88 -22.27
CA ARG A 56 -7.40 -32.34 -21.97
C ARG A 56 -7.45 -33.17 -20.67
N PRO A 57 -8.34 -32.88 -19.70
CA PRO A 57 -8.53 -33.79 -18.57
C PRO A 57 -9.64 -34.80 -18.88
N GLN A 58 -9.27 -36.07 -18.88
CA GLN A 58 -10.17 -37.22 -18.79
C GLN A 58 -10.13 -37.73 -17.34
N GLY A 59 -11.29 -38.04 -16.76
CA GLY A 59 -11.39 -38.97 -15.62
C GLY A 59 -11.49 -38.35 -14.22
N GLN A 60 -12.72 -38.11 -13.80
CA GLN A 60 -13.31 -38.57 -12.53
C GLN A 60 -12.41 -38.73 -11.28
N ALA A 61 -12.58 -37.83 -10.33
CA ALA A 61 -12.61 -38.13 -8.89
C ALA A 61 -13.49 -37.07 -8.21
N LYS A 62 -14.81 -37.32 -8.13
CA LYS A 62 -15.49 -37.73 -6.89
C LYS A 62 -15.12 -36.85 -5.70
N SER A 63 -15.90 -35.81 -5.41
CA SER A 63 -17.08 -35.93 -4.53
C SER A 63 -16.72 -36.26 -3.08
N GLN A 64 -16.01 -35.37 -2.37
CA GLN A 64 -15.92 -35.38 -0.89
C GLN A 64 -15.24 -34.09 -0.37
N ALA A 65 -15.86 -32.92 -0.56
CA ALA A 65 -15.44 -31.68 0.12
C ALA A 65 -16.55 -30.62 0.24
N LYS A 66 -17.82 -30.98 0.02
CA LYS A 66 -18.94 -30.03 -0.09
C LYS A 66 -19.90 -30.00 1.10
N SER A 67 -19.59 -30.66 2.21
CA SER A 67 -20.54 -30.80 3.34
C SER A 67 -20.13 -30.13 4.64
N GLN A 68 -18.92 -29.55 4.76
CA GLN A 68 -18.47 -28.91 6.02
C GLN A 68 -18.24 -27.39 5.92
N ALA A 69 -18.19 -26.81 4.72
CA ALA A 69 -17.98 -25.36 4.54
C ALA A 69 -19.27 -24.50 4.66
N LYS A 70 -20.45 -25.11 4.86
CA LYS A 70 -21.74 -24.39 4.80
C LYS A 70 -22.40 -24.08 6.15
N SER A 71 -21.77 -24.47 7.27
CA SER A 71 -22.34 -24.29 8.62
C SER A 71 -21.59 -23.26 9.48
N GLN A 72 -20.38 -22.83 9.10
CA GLN A 72 -19.62 -21.80 9.81
C GLN A 72 -19.75 -20.38 9.21
N ALA A 73 -20.24 -20.24 7.98
CA ALA A 73 -20.46 -18.94 7.35
C ALA A 73 -21.74 -18.20 7.80
N LYS A 74 -22.54 -18.79 8.69
CA LYS A 74 -23.90 -18.30 9.02
C LYS A 74 -24.05 -17.64 10.40
N SER A 75 -22.98 -17.53 11.19
CA SER A 75 -23.00 -16.94 12.53
C SER A 75 -22.06 -15.74 12.74
N GLN A 76 -21.19 -15.38 11.77
CA GLN A 76 -20.16 -14.35 11.96
C GLN A 76 -20.42 -13.00 11.25
N GLY A 77 -21.60 -12.80 10.63
CA GLY A 77 -21.91 -11.57 9.89
C GLY A 77 -23.10 -10.74 10.40
N ARG A 78 -23.77 -11.17 11.47
CA ARG A 78 -25.00 -10.52 12.00
C ARG A 78 -24.74 -9.75 13.29
N THR A 79 -23.67 -8.96 13.34
CA THR A 79 -23.50 -7.88 14.32
C THR A 79 -22.46 -6.88 13.80
N GLN A 80 -22.53 -6.50 12.53
CA GLN A 80 -22.07 -5.15 12.18
C GLN A 80 -23.19 -4.22 12.64
N GLU A 81 -23.04 -3.76 13.89
CA GLU A 81 -23.83 -2.69 14.47
C GLU A 81 -24.01 -1.61 13.40
N ARG A 82 -25.26 -1.38 13.00
CA ARG A 82 -25.67 -0.19 12.27
C ARG A 82 -25.58 1.00 13.21
N ASN A 83 -24.36 1.30 13.63
CA ASN A 83 -24.01 2.56 14.24
C ASN A 83 -24.12 3.57 13.10
N HIS A 84 -25.31 4.17 12.95
CA HIS A 84 -25.49 5.28 12.04
C HIS A 84 -24.59 6.39 12.60
N PRO A 85 -23.41 6.65 11.99
CA PRO A 85 -22.50 7.59 12.59
C PRO A 85 -23.17 8.94 12.43
N GLY A 86 -23.36 9.64 13.55
CA GLY A 86 -23.73 11.06 13.52
C GLY A 86 -22.81 11.78 12.52
N HIS A 87 -23.33 12.84 11.88
CA HIS A 87 -22.61 13.56 10.83
C HIS A 87 -21.15 13.80 11.23
N ARG A 88 -20.21 13.16 10.50
CA ARG A 88 -18.78 13.21 10.79
C ARG A 88 -18.33 14.65 10.97
N GLN A 89 -17.63 14.90 12.07
CA GLN A 89 -17.03 16.20 12.35
C GLN A 89 -15.58 16.19 11.87
N TYR A 90 -15.22 17.19 11.10
CA TYR A 90 -13.85 17.46 10.67
C TYR A 90 -13.20 18.41 11.68
N THR A 91 -12.03 18.02 12.17
CA THR A 91 -11.16 18.84 13.01
C THR A 91 -10.23 19.68 12.13
N GLU A 92 -9.55 20.65 12.72
CA GLU A 92 -8.55 21.45 11.99
C GLU A 92 -7.34 20.60 11.55
N GLU A 93 -6.94 19.61 12.36
CA GLU A 93 -5.90 18.64 12.03
C GLU A 93 -6.26 17.82 10.77
N ASP A 94 -7.54 17.42 10.66
CA ASP A 94 -8.05 16.74 9.46
C ASP A 94 -7.91 17.63 8.22
N LEU A 95 -8.26 18.91 8.32
CA LEU A 95 -8.15 19.84 7.19
C LEU A 95 -6.70 20.02 6.74
N ARG A 96 -5.77 20.16 7.69
CA ARG A 96 -4.33 20.28 7.37
C ARG A 96 -3.82 19.04 6.65
N THR A 97 -4.27 17.86 7.06
CA THR A 97 -3.92 16.59 6.41
C THR A 97 -4.52 16.49 5.00
N ILE A 98 -5.78 16.88 4.82
CA ILE A 98 -6.44 16.89 3.50
C ILE A 98 -5.75 17.89 2.57
N ALA A 99 -5.39 19.07 3.07
CA ALA A 99 -4.67 20.11 2.34
C ALA A 99 -3.29 19.62 1.91
N LEU A 100 -2.57 18.89 2.78
CA LEU A 100 -1.29 18.27 2.41
C LEU A 100 -1.47 17.24 1.29
N ALA A 101 -2.46 16.37 1.38
CA ALA A 101 -2.76 15.41 0.32
C ALA A 101 -3.08 16.12 -1.01
N ALA A 102 -3.83 17.23 -0.97
CA ALA A 102 -4.12 18.03 -2.17
C ALA A 102 -2.87 18.68 -2.78
N GLN A 103 -1.95 19.19 -1.95
CA GLN A 103 -0.68 19.74 -2.42
C GLN A 103 0.18 18.67 -3.11
N VAL A 104 0.17 17.43 -2.62
CA VAL A 104 0.87 16.30 -3.27
C VAL A 104 0.24 16.00 -4.63
N GLU A 105 -1.09 15.97 -4.71
CA GLU A 105 -1.81 15.77 -5.97
C GLU A 105 -1.45 16.83 -7.01
N GLU A 106 -1.49 18.11 -6.62
CA GLU A 106 -1.16 19.24 -7.51
C GLU A 106 0.31 19.24 -7.92
N LYS A 107 1.23 19.08 -6.96
CA LYS A 107 2.67 19.17 -7.21
C LYS A 107 3.18 18.09 -8.15
N TYR A 108 2.61 16.88 -8.07
CA TYR A 108 3.05 15.74 -8.86
C TYR A 108 2.11 15.39 -10.00
N ASP A 109 1.06 16.19 -10.22
CA ASP A 109 -0.01 15.93 -11.21
C ASP A 109 -0.56 14.49 -11.11
N VAL A 110 -0.92 14.09 -9.89
CA VAL A 110 -1.42 12.75 -9.58
C VAL A 110 -2.84 12.78 -9.05
N THR A 111 -3.59 11.73 -9.34
CA THR A 111 -4.95 11.59 -8.83
C THR A 111 -4.96 11.25 -7.32
N PRO A 112 -6.05 11.58 -6.58
CA PRO A 112 -6.21 11.15 -5.20
C PRO A 112 -6.04 9.64 -5.01
N LEU A 113 -6.52 8.84 -5.97
CA LEU A 113 -6.38 7.39 -5.94
C LEU A 113 -4.91 6.94 -6.00
N ALA A 114 -4.08 7.62 -6.81
CA ALA A 114 -2.66 7.32 -6.90
C ALA A 114 -1.93 7.64 -5.59
N VAL A 115 -2.27 8.75 -4.92
CA VAL A 115 -1.72 9.08 -3.60
C VAL A 115 -2.11 8.04 -2.57
N ALA A 116 -3.38 7.63 -2.53
CA ALA A 116 -3.85 6.58 -1.63
C ALA A 116 -3.13 5.24 -1.89
N PHE A 117 -2.92 4.89 -3.16
CA PHE A 117 -2.17 3.70 -3.54
C PHE A 117 -0.69 3.79 -3.15
N ALA A 118 -0.05 4.95 -3.27
CA ALA A 118 1.32 5.16 -2.83
C ALA A 118 1.46 4.97 -1.31
N LEU A 119 0.57 5.55 -0.51
CA LEU A 119 0.52 5.34 0.94
C LEU A 119 0.31 3.87 1.29
N ARG A 120 -0.53 3.17 0.51
CA ARG A 120 -0.71 1.72 0.64
C ARG A 120 0.58 0.96 0.35
N ALA A 121 1.29 1.28 -0.72
CA ALA A 121 2.56 0.65 -1.05
C ALA A 121 3.65 0.88 0.02
N PHE A 122 3.61 2.01 0.73
CA PHE A 122 4.49 2.27 1.87
C PHE A 122 4.08 1.52 3.16
N SER A 123 2.80 1.23 3.33
CA SER A 123 2.27 0.56 4.53
C SER A 123 2.23 -0.97 4.40
N GLU A 124 2.01 -1.49 3.19
CA GLU A 124 1.96 -2.93 2.89
C GLU A 124 3.24 -3.37 2.17
N PRO A 125 4.15 -4.13 2.83
CA PRO A 125 5.43 -4.51 2.23
C PRO A 125 5.28 -5.37 0.98
N ALA A 126 4.24 -6.22 0.92
CA ALA A 126 3.95 -7.03 -0.25
C ALA A 126 3.56 -6.18 -1.48
N VAL A 127 2.75 -5.13 -1.28
CA VAL A 127 2.38 -4.20 -2.36
C VAL A 127 3.60 -3.42 -2.84
N GLY A 128 4.42 -2.93 -1.91
CA GLY A 128 5.68 -2.26 -2.24
C GLY A 128 6.63 -3.14 -3.05
N ALA A 129 6.77 -4.42 -2.68
CA ALA A 129 7.60 -5.37 -3.41
C ALA A 129 7.10 -5.60 -4.85
N ALA A 130 5.79 -5.78 -5.03
CA ALA A 130 5.17 -5.98 -6.35
C ALA A 130 5.34 -4.76 -7.28
N VAL A 131 5.09 -3.55 -6.77
CA VAL A 131 5.25 -2.31 -7.54
C VAL A 131 6.72 -2.08 -7.91
N ARG A 132 7.64 -2.44 -7.01
CA ARG A 132 9.08 -2.36 -7.24
C ARG A 132 9.54 -3.34 -8.32
N GLU A 133 9.09 -4.60 -8.27
CA GLU A 133 9.37 -5.58 -9.32
C GLU A 133 8.87 -5.09 -10.69
N LEU A 134 7.66 -4.52 -10.74
CA LEU A 134 7.12 -3.93 -11.96
C LEU A 134 8.00 -2.77 -12.47
N GLY A 135 8.42 -1.87 -11.58
CA GLY A 135 9.29 -0.75 -11.95
C GLY A 135 10.67 -1.19 -12.44
N GLU A 136 11.21 -2.28 -11.88
CA GLU A 136 12.46 -2.90 -12.33
C GLU A 136 12.30 -3.51 -13.72
N ARG A 137 11.23 -4.26 -13.96
CA ARG A 137 10.92 -4.82 -15.30
C ARG A 137 10.66 -3.75 -16.36
N LEU A 138 10.09 -2.61 -15.95
CA LEU A 138 9.88 -1.44 -16.82
C LEU A 138 11.15 -0.58 -16.99
N GLY A 139 12.25 -0.90 -16.32
CA GLY A 139 13.50 -0.11 -16.36
C GLY A 139 13.39 1.27 -15.69
N ARG A 140 12.34 1.51 -14.90
CA ARG A 140 12.11 2.78 -14.19
C ARG A 140 12.75 2.82 -12.80
N LEU A 141 13.03 1.66 -12.21
CA LEU A 141 13.71 1.53 -10.93
C LEU A 141 15.01 0.73 -11.10
N PRO A 142 16.08 1.12 -10.40
CA PRO A 142 17.30 0.32 -10.37
C PRO A 142 17.04 -1.03 -9.71
N THR A 143 17.60 -2.08 -10.28
CA THR A 143 17.50 -3.43 -9.73
C THR A 143 18.09 -3.49 -8.31
N PRO A 144 17.73 -4.50 -7.50
CA PRO A 144 18.27 -4.63 -6.15
C PRO A 144 19.80 -4.72 -6.15
N ALA A 145 20.37 -5.40 -7.15
CA ALA A 145 21.81 -5.51 -7.35
C ALA A 145 22.47 -4.15 -7.67
N ALA A 146 21.85 -3.32 -8.52
CA ALA A 146 22.35 -1.99 -8.84
C ALA A 146 22.39 -1.08 -7.59
N ARG A 147 21.35 -1.13 -6.75
CA ARG A 147 21.28 -0.35 -5.50
C ARG A 147 22.27 -0.80 -4.44
N ALA A 148 22.53 -2.11 -4.32
CA ALA A 148 23.56 -2.59 -3.40
C ALA A 148 24.93 -1.98 -3.75
N GLY A 149 25.27 -1.92 -5.04
CA GLY A 149 26.48 -1.26 -5.51
C GLY A 149 26.52 0.25 -5.25
N GLU A 150 25.39 0.96 -5.37
CA GLU A 150 25.29 2.39 -5.02
C GLU A 150 25.52 2.63 -3.52
N ILE A 151 24.95 1.79 -2.66
CA ILE A 151 25.15 1.87 -1.20
C ILE A 151 26.61 1.58 -0.85
N ASP A 152 27.24 0.60 -1.50
CA ASP A 152 28.66 0.30 -1.32
C ASP A 152 29.54 1.48 -1.79
N LYS A 153 29.20 2.09 -2.92
CA LYS A 153 29.85 3.30 -3.42
C LYS A 153 29.68 4.48 -2.47
N GLU A 154 28.48 4.74 -1.97
CA GLU A 154 28.23 5.82 -0.99
C GLU A 154 28.98 5.58 0.32
N ARG A 155 29.03 4.32 0.80
CA ARG A 155 29.84 3.95 1.96
C ARG A 155 31.34 4.18 1.71
N ALA A 156 31.85 3.78 0.55
CA ALA A 156 33.23 4.01 0.14
C ALA A 156 33.54 5.51 0.02
N LEU A 157 32.66 6.30 -0.58
CA LEU A 157 32.80 7.76 -0.69
C LEU A 157 32.74 8.45 0.67
N ARG A 158 31.89 7.98 1.59
CA ARG A 158 31.86 8.48 2.98
C ARG A 158 33.16 8.13 3.71
N TRP A 159 33.73 6.95 3.49
CA TRP A 159 35.05 6.60 4.04
C TRP A 159 36.15 7.48 3.44
N LEU A 160 36.15 7.71 2.13
CA LEU A 160 37.11 8.59 1.45
C LEU A 160 36.99 10.05 1.91
N GLY A 161 35.78 10.58 2.05
CA GLY A 161 35.52 11.97 2.46
C GLY A 161 35.63 12.25 3.97
N ARG A 162 35.50 11.24 4.83
CA ARG A 162 35.61 11.39 6.30
C ARG A 162 37.00 11.04 6.85
N SER A 163 37.80 10.22 6.15
CA SER A 163 39.08 9.74 6.68
C SER A 163 40.30 10.11 5.84
N GLY A 164 40.16 10.52 4.58
CA GLY A 164 41.31 10.78 3.70
C GLY A 164 42.23 9.57 3.47
N VAL A 165 41.91 8.38 4.00
CA VAL A 165 42.71 7.17 3.87
C VAL A 165 41.77 5.96 3.83
N LEU A 166 41.81 5.18 2.73
CA LEU A 166 41.29 3.81 2.72
C LEU A 166 42.07 3.03 3.79
N GLN A 167 41.47 2.78 4.96
CA GLN A 167 42.11 1.93 5.96
C GLN A 167 42.09 0.50 5.43
N PRO A 168 43.26 -0.11 5.12
CA PRO A 168 43.29 -1.44 4.53
C PRO A 168 42.72 -2.47 5.52
N PRO A 169 42.10 -3.55 5.02
CA PRO A 169 41.58 -4.60 5.88
C PRO A 169 42.72 -5.15 6.74
N ARG A 170 42.58 -5.05 8.07
CA ARG A 170 43.57 -5.59 9.00
C ARG A 170 43.58 -7.12 8.86
N PRO A 171 44.75 -7.76 8.68
CA PRO A 171 44.84 -9.21 8.64
C PRO A 171 44.36 -9.78 9.97
N ARG A 172 43.47 -10.78 9.91
CA ARG A 172 43.04 -11.52 11.10
C ARG A 172 44.26 -12.31 11.63
N PRO A 173 44.59 -12.22 12.93
CA PRO A 173 45.60 -13.09 13.50
C PRO A 173 45.10 -14.55 13.40
N ARG A 174 46.00 -15.44 12.96
CA ARG A 174 45.79 -16.89 12.89
C ARG A 174 45.67 -17.49 14.28
#